data_AF-A0A401GWK4-F1
#
_entry.id   AF-A0A401GWK4-F1
#
_cell.length_a   1.000
_cell.length_b   1.000
_cell.length_c   1.000
_cell.angle_alpha   90.00
_cell.angle_beta   90.00
_cell.angle_gamma   90.00
#
_symmetry.space_group_name_H-M   'P 1'
#
loop_
_entity.id
_entity.type
_entity.pdbx_description
1 polymer ?
#
loop_
_entity_poly.entity_id
_entity_poly.type
_entity_poly.pdbx_seq_one_letter_code
_entity_poly.pdbx_strand_id
1 'polypeptide(L)'
;MSHSAKENDHQERSRRTYLRGKILHEHLEQVARRHSGPDAQRLVDGLTYASAISLLDQTPQHCTTVLANPESVEATENDEDVERCVSGGLSETDLKRFGSPSTLMTSQIQKQLLVELKRTLLTVVEFWSDEEDATEEERLQSAFELPENIRLQKERIVQQRAELKEHYVRTQNLVNDINEIHPRLEEVLINALTTLPPILNASRVAKADVLSMTIETCLLRLSLIRARAHTALYGRTSSKNPDATMSRALVVAHGKLAAKQHTQREEERVLDRQIEEYERLLSLVDGRDGGFAQVVKDRARVRSETQECKRDLRRLGWTGD
;
A
#
# COMPACT_ATOMS: atom_id res chain seq x y z
N MET A 1 8.87 -13.25 -25.00
CA MET A 1 7.71 -13.99 -24.44
C MET A 1 6.42 -13.84 -25.26
N SER A 2 6.31 -12.95 -26.25
CA SER A 2 5.08 -12.78 -27.07
C SER A 2 4.90 -13.81 -28.19
N HIS A 3 5.97 -14.44 -28.69
CA HIS A 3 5.88 -15.44 -29.76
C HIS A 3 5.31 -16.79 -29.28
N SER A 4 5.67 -17.24 -28.08
CA SER A 4 5.18 -18.50 -27.51
C SER A 4 3.67 -18.48 -27.19
N ALA A 5 3.11 -17.30 -26.87
CA ALA A 5 1.68 -17.15 -26.64
C ALA A 5 0.85 -17.23 -27.93
N LYS A 6 1.39 -16.71 -29.06
CA LYS A 6 0.70 -16.78 -30.36
C LYS A 6 0.73 -18.18 -30.96
N GLU A 7 1.83 -18.91 -30.75
CA GLU A 7 1.99 -20.28 -31.25
C GLU A 7 1.07 -21.28 -30.55
N ASN A 8 0.90 -21.13 -29.22
CA ASN A 8 -0.08 -21.91 -28.45
C ASN A 8 -1.53 -21.65 -28.90
N ASP A 9 -1.88 -20.40 -29.20
CA ASP A 9 -3.25 -20.05 -29.61
C ASP A 9 -3.59 -20.62 -31.00
N HIS A 10 -2.62 -20.65 -31.92
CA HIS A 10 -2.81 -21.26 -33.23
C HIS A 10 -2.91 -22.79 -33.15
N GLN A 11 -2.12 -23.42 -32.28
CA GLN A 11 -2.14 -24.86 -32.05
C GLN A 11 -3.43 -25.31 -31.35
N GLU A 12 -3.95 -24.51 -30.42
CA GLU A 12 -5.27 -24.75 -29.82
C GLU A 12 -6.41 -24.63 -30.84
N ARG A 13 -6.37 -23.64 -31.74
CA ARG A 13 -7.37 -23.50 -32.81
C ARG A 13 -7.36 -24.71 -33.73
N SER A 14 -6.20 -25.11 -34.25
CA SER A 14 -6.07 -26.29 -35.12
C SER A 14 -6.52 -27.58 -34.43
N ARG A 15 -6.24 -27.72 -33.13
CA ARG A 15 -6.68 -28.87 -32.33
C ARG A 15 -8.20 -28.90 -32.13
N ARG A 16 -8.83 -27.74 -31.94
CA ARG A 16 -10.31 -27.63 -31.85
C ARG A 16 -10.98 -27.94 -33.18
N THR A 17 -10.44 -27.48 -34.31
CA THR A 17 -10.97 -27.80 -35.64
C THR A 17 -10.85 -29.29 -35.95
N TYR A 18 -9.72 -29.90 -35.57
CA TYR A 18 -9.51 -31.34 -35.70
C TYR A 18 -10.47 -32.16 -34.83
N LEU A 19 -10.68 -31.78 -33.57
CA LEU A 19 -11.63 -32.45 -32.68
C LEU A 19 -13.08 -32.33 -33.18
N ARG A 20 -13.48 -31.16 -33.67
CA ARG A 20 -14.81 -30.96 -34.27
C ARG A 20 -15.01 -31.85 -35.50
N GLY A 21 -14.03 -31.87 -36.42
CA GLY A 21 -14.08 -32.73 -37.60
C GLY A 21 -14.12 -34.22 -37.24
N LYS A 22 -13.35 -34.63 -36.22
CA LYS A 22 -13.32 -36.02 -35.74
C LYS A 22 -14.65 -36.45 -35.13
N ILE A 23 -15.24 -35.64 -34.24
CA ILE A 23 -16.53 -35.96 -33.60
C ILE A 23 -17.63 -36.08 -34.66
N LEU A 24 -17.65 -35.16 -35.63
CA LEU A 24 -18.62 -35.20 -36.72
C LEU A 24 -18.44 -36.42 -37.62
N HIS A 25 -17.20 -36.75 -37.97
CA HIS A 25 -16.90 -37.93 -38.78
C HIS A 25 -17.30 -39.23 -38.06
N GLU A 26 -17.00 -39.35 -36.76
CA GLU A 26 -17.32 -40.51 -35.95
C GLU A 26 -18.84 -40.67 -35.76
N HIS A 27 -19.58 -39.57 -35.67
CA HIS A 27 -21.04 -39.59 -35.62
C HIS A 27 -21.66 -40.02 -36.95
N LEU A 28 -21.17 -39.49 -38.07
CA LEU A 28 -21.62 -39.87 -39.41
C LEU A 28 -21.30 -41.34 -39.71
N GLU A 29 -20.13 -41.82 -39.28
CA GLU A 29 -19.73 -43.22 -39.42
C GLU A 29 -20.62 -44.16 -38.57
N GLN A 30 -20.98 -43.76 -37.34
CA GLN A 30 -21.92 -44.52 -36.50
C GLN A 30 -23.33 -44.59 -37.11
N VAL A 31 -23.79 -43.52 -37.77
CA VAL A 31 -25.09 -43.50 -38.46
C VAL A 31 -25.06 -44.36 -39.73
N ALA A 32 -23.97 -44.28 -40.51
CA ALA A 32 -23.79 -45.09 -41.71
C ALA A 32 -23.70 -46.60 -41.40
N ARG A 33 -23.00 -46.98 -40.32
CA ARG A 33 -22.87 -48.38 -39.89
C ARG A 33 -24.18 -49.01 -39.41
N ARG A 34 -25.16 -48.21 -38.99
CA ARG A 34 -26.47 -48.70 -38.51
C ARG A 34 -27.50 -48.91 -39.64
N HIS A 35 -27.22 -48.42 -40.85
CA HIS A 35 -28.08 -48.63 -42.02
C HIS A 35 -27.30 -49.39 -43.12
N SER A 36 -27.49 -50.71 -43.24
CA SER A 36 -26.90 -51.50 -44.35
C SER A 36 -27.82 -51.51 -45.59
N GLY A 37 -28.24 -50.33 -46.06
CA GLY A 37 -29.09 -50.18 -47.24
C GLY A 37 -28.44 -49.31 -48.31
N PRO A 38 -28.85 -49.41 -49.59
CA PRO A 38 -28.31 -48.59 -50.69
C PRO A 38 -28.52 -47.07 -50.48
N ASP A 39 -29.43 -46.68 -49.59
CA ASP A 39 -29.67 -45.29 -49.20
C ASP A 39 -28.66 -44.75 -48.16
N ALA A 40 -27.94 -45.63 -47.45
CA ALA A 40 -26.89 -45.23 -46.52
C ALA A 40 -25.63 -44.72 -47.23
N GLN A 41 -25.31 -45.29 -48.41
CA GLN A 41 -24.26 -44.77 -49.28
C GLN A 41 -24.63 -43.40 -49.86
N ARG A 42 -25.92 -43.17 -50.16
CA ARG A 42 -26.42 -41.84 -50.58
C ARG A 42 -26.46 -40.82 -49.43
N LEU A 43 -26.60 -41.27 -48.20
CA LEU A 43 -26.51 -40.44 -46.98
C LEU A 43 -25.06 -40.00 -46.70
N VAL A 44 -24.10 -40.90 -46.90
CA VAL A 44 -22.66 -40.61 -46.84
C VAL A 44 -22.22 -39.66 -47.95
N ASP A 45 -22.82 -39.78 -49.15
CA ASP A 45 -22.49 -38.95 -50.30
C ASP A 45 -23.32 -37.65 -50.41
N GLY A 46 -24.44 -37.52 -49.69
CA GLY A 46 -25.48 -36.53 -49.98
C GLY A 46 -25.97 -35.63 -48.83
N LEU A 47 -25.52 -35.81 -47.59
CA LEU A 47 -25.91 -34.93 -46.48
C LEU A 47 -24.78 -33.98 -46.05
N THR A 48 -24.68 -32.88 -46.78
CA THR A 48 -24.03 -31.65 -46.31
C THR A 48 -25.05 -30.71 -45.66
N TYR A 49 -24.58 -29.99 -44.64
CA TYR A 49 -25.25 -29.10 -43.66
C TYR A 49 -26.34 -28.11 -44.14
N ALA A 50 -26.61 -27.99 -45.44
CA ALA A 50 -27.54 -26.98 -45.98
C ALA A 50 -29.02 -27.24 -45.66
N SER A 51 -29.43 -28.49 -45.42
CA SER A 51 -30.84 -28.80 -45.11
C SER A 51 -31.30 -28.30 -43.74
N ALA A 52 -30.37 -28.04 -42.81
CA ALA A 52 -30.67 -27.47 -41.50
C ALA A 52 -30.97 -25.96 -41.57
N ILE A 53 -30.52 -25.28 -42.62
CA ILE A 53 -30.63 -23.82 -42.78
C ILE A 53 -32.01 -23.42 -43.29
N SER A 54 -32.63 -24.19 -44.18
CA SER A 54 -34.00 -23.94 -44.65
C SER A 54 -35.07 -24.07 -43.56
N LEU A 55 -34.73 -24.63 -42.39
CA LEU A 55 -35.61 -24.72 -41.22
C LEU A 55 -35.49 -23.54 -40.26
N LEU A 56 -34.37 -22.80 -40.31
CA LEU A 56 -34.18 -21.58 -39.51
C LEU A 56 -34.70 -20.32 -40.22
N ASP A 57 -34.88 -20.38 -41.55
CA ASP A 57 -35.44 -19.28 -42.36
C ASP A 57 -36.99 -19.24 -42.38
N GLN A 58 -37.67 -20.15 -41.67
CA GLN A 58 -39.15 -20.18 -41.57
C GLN A 58 -39.72 -19.73 -40.23
N THR A 59 -39.04 -18.82 -39.52
CA THR A 59 -39.70 -18.00 -38.48
C THR A 59 -39.90 -16.58 -38.99
N PRO A 60 -41.14 -16.05 -38.97
CA PRO A 60 -41.44 -14.76 -39.56
C PRO A 60 -40.76 -13.61 -38.79
N GLN A 61 -40.30 -12.65 -39.58
CA GLN A 61 -39.98 -11.27 -39.23
C GLN A 61 -40.74 -10.76 -37.99
N HIS A 62 -40.00 -10.46 -36.92
CA HIS A 62 -40.21 -9.29 -36.06
C HIS A 62 -39.10 -9.19 -35.01
N CYS A 63 -38.17 -8.27 -35.21
CA CYS A 63 -37.77 -7.26 -34.22
C CYS A 63 -36.53 -6.51 -34.71
N THR A 64 -36.79 -5.41 -35.41
CA THR A 64 -35.96 -4.22 -35.38
C THR A 64 -35.62 -3.85 -33.93
N THR A 65 -34.34 -3.83 -33.58
CA THR A 65 -33.83 -2.87 -32.59
C THR A 65 -32.58 -2.22 -33.15
N VAL A 66 -32.84 -1.07 -33.78
CA VAL A 66 -31.90 0.04 -33.84
C VAL A 66 -31.65 0.50 -32.41
N LEU A 67 -30.41 0.38 -31.94
CA LEU A 67 -29.84 1.34 -30.99
C LEU A 67 -28.45 1.69 -31.47
N ALA A 68 -28.43 2.66 -32.38
CA ALA A 68 -27.34 3.60 -32.46
C ALA A 68 -27.31 4.41 -31.16
N ASN A 69 -26.16 4.50 -30.51
CA ASN A 69 -25.51 5.80 -30.31
C ASN A 69 -24.08 5.67 -29.77
N PRO A 70 -23.28 6.75 -29.92
CA PRO A 70 -21.88 6.71 -30.31
C PRO A 70 -20.95 7.08 -29.15
N GLU A 71 -19.65 6.81 -29.31
CA GLU A 71 -18.56 7.77 -29.06
C GLU A 71 -17.20 7.06 -29.15
N SER A 72 -16.34 7.58 -30.03
CA SER A 72 -14.89 7.34 -30.17
C SER A 72 -14.48 5.90 -30.57
N VAL A 73 -13.68 5.66 -31.60
CA VAL A 73 -12.37 6.24 -31.91
C VAL A 73 -12.07 6.06 -33.40
N GLU A 74 -11.32 7.04 -33.90
CA GLU A 74 -10.69 7.21 -35.21
C GLU A 74 -10.15 5.94 -35.89
N ALA A 75 -10.46 5.88 -37.18
CA ALA A 75 -9.71 5.35 -38.31
C ALA A 75 -8.36 4.65 -38.01
N THR A 76 -8.32 3.35 -38.29
CA THR A 76 -7.31 2.82 -39.22
C THR A 76 -7.98 1.79 -40.13
N GLU A 77 -8.12 2.19 -41.39
CA GLU A 77 -8.47 1.33 -42.50
C GLU A 77 -7.39 0.26 -42.65
N ASN A 78 -7.78 -1.00 -42.49
CA ASN A 78 -7.21 -2.11 -43.24
C ASN A 78 -8.36 -3.05 -43.56
N ASP A 79 -8.75 -2.99 -44.84
CA ASP A 79 -9.54 -4.00 -45.54
C ASP A 79 -8.88 -5.37 -45.35
N GLU A 80 -9.41 -6.17 -44.44
CA GLU A 80 -9.43 -7.62 -44.60
C GLU A 80 -10.80 -8.11 -44.14
N ASP A 81 -11.55 -8.66 -45.09
CA ASP A 81 -12.79 -9.41 -44.97
C ASP A 81 -13.17 -9.75 -43.52
N VAL A 82 -14.03 -8.94 -42.91
CA VAL A 82 -14.78 -9.35 -41.73
C VAL A 82 -15.78 -10.39 -42.22
N GLU A 83 -15.32 -11.63 -42.36
CA GLU A 83 -16.14 -12.79 -42.65
C GLU A 83 -17.31 -12.76 -41.66
N ARG A 84 -18.51 -12.53 -42.20
CA ARG A 84 -19.75 -12.59 -41.44
C ARG A 84 -19.89 -13.99 -40.87
N CYS A 85 -19.34 -14.19 -39.69
CA CYS A 85 -19.43 -15.44 -38.97
C CYS A 85 -20.87 -15.62 -38.51
N VAL A 86 -21.52 -16.68 -38.99
CA VAL A 86 -22.81 -17.11 -38.48
C VAL A 86 -22.60 -17.65 -37.05
N SER A 87 -23.61 -17.54 -36.18
CA SER A 87 -23.59 -18.10 -34.82
C SER A 87 -23.10 -19.55 -34.83
N GLY A 88 -21.94 -19.80 -34.21
CA GLY A 88 -21.24 -21.09 -34.28
C GLY A 88 -19.84 -21.04 -34.89
N GLY A 89 -19.46 -19.90 -35.51
CA GLY A 89 -18.11 -19.68 -36.06
C GLY A 89 -17.87 -20.32 -37.42
N LEU A 90 -18.90 -20.36 -38.27
CA LEU A 90 -18.81 -20.80 -39.66
C LEU A 90 -18.77 -19.57 -40.59
N SER A 91 -17.84 -19.55 -41.54
CA SER A 91 -17.73 -18.50 -42.56
C SER A 91 -18.76 -18.70 -43.68
N GLU A 92 -19.25 -17.60 -44.25
CA GLU A 92 -20.17 -17.59 -45.40
C GLU A 92 -19.55 -18.29 -46.63
N THR A 93 -18.22 -18.26 -46.75
CA THR A 93 -17.49 -18.92 -47.84
C THR A 93 -17.43 -20.44 -47.65
N ASP A 94 -17.33 -20.93 -46.41
CA ASP A 94 -17.42 -22.37 -46.08
C ASP A 94 -18.81 -22.92 -46.39
N LEU A 95 -19.86 -22.16 -46.07
CA LEU A 95 -21.26 -22.51 -46.37
C LEU A 95 -21.53 -22.72 -47.87
N LYS A 96 -20.95 -21.86 -48.72
CA LYS A 96 -21.13 -21.94 -50.18
C LYS A 96 -20.27 -23.02 -50.83
N ARG A 97 -19.14 -23.40 -50.21
CA ARG A 97 -18.22 -24.41 -50.75
C ARG A 97 -18.75 -25.84 -50.67
N PHE A 98 -19.66 -26.11 -49.72
CA PHE A 98 -20.19 -27.47 -49.45
C PHE A 98 -21.68 -27.66 -49.77
N GLY A 99 -22.38 -26.62 -50.23
CA GLY A 99 -23.82 -26.66 -50.51
C GLY A 99 -24.15 -26.58 -52.00
N SER A 100 -24.35 -27.71 -52.66
CA SER A 100 -25.18 -27.76 -53.87
C SER A 100 -26.64 -28.00 -53.46
N PRO A 101 -27.63 -27.28 -54.02
CA PRO A 101 -29.01 -27.38 -53.60
C PRO A 101 -29.70 -28.50 -54.36
N SER A 102 -29.91 -29.66 -53.73
CA SER A 102 -30.98 -30.56 -54.17
C SER A 102 -31.17 -31.70 -53.19
N THR A 103 -32.25 -31.65 -52.42
CA THR A 103 -33.37 -32.61 -52.49
C THR A 103 -34.35 -32.28 -51.37
N LEU A 104 -35.63 -32.35 -51.69
CA LEU A 104 -36.72 -32.17 -50.73
C LEU A 104 -36.53 -33.13 -49.54
N MET A 105 -36.21 -32.59 -48.37
CA MET A 105 -36.16 -33.34 -47.13
C MET A 105 -37.51 -34.02 -46.90
N THR A 106 -37.55 -35.34 -46.95
CA THR A 106 -38.71 -36.12 -46.52
C THR A 106 -38.94 -35.90 -45.03
N SER A 107 -40.21 -35.76 -44.62
CA SER A 107 -40.62 -35.45 -43.23
C SER A 107 -40.05 -36.41 -42.18
N GLN A 108 -39.71 -37.62 -42.58
CA GLN A 108 -39.09 -38.64 -41.74
C GLN A 108 -37.66 -38.28 -41.34
N ILE A 109 -36.86 -37.72 -42.25
CA ILE A 109 -35.48 -37.32 -42.00
C ILE A 109 -35.44 -36.08 -41.11
N GLN A 110 -36.39 -35.14 -41.31
CA GLN A 110 -36.54 -33.97 -40.45
C GLN A 110 -36.83 -34.33 -38.99
N LYS A 111 -37.72 -35.32 -38.76
CA LYS A 111 -38.01 -35.81 -37.41
C LYS A 111 -36.79 -36.47 -36.77
N GLN A 112 -36.04 -37.26 -37.53
CA GLN A 112 -34.85 -37.96 -37.02
C GLN A 112 -33.71 -36.98 -36.70
N LEU A 113 -33.52 -35.96 -37.54
CA LEU A 113 -32.56 -34.89 -37.28
C LEU A 113 -32.89 -34.15 -35.98
N LEU A 114 -34.17 -33.85 -35.73
CA LEU A 114 -34.61 -33.15 -34.53
C LEU A 114 -34.35 -33.98 -33.26
N VAL A 115 -34.53 -35.30 -33.33
CA VAL A 115 -34.23 -36.23 -32.22
C VAL A 115 -32.73 -36.26 -31.92
N GLU A 116 -31.88 -36.37 -32.94
CA GLU A 116 -30.43 -36.35 -32.75
C GLU A 116 -29.93 -35.00 -32.25
N LEU A 117 -30.50 -33.90 -32.75
CA LEU A 117 -30.14 -32.56 -32.31
C LEU A 117 -30.51 -32.34 -30.84
N LYS A 118 -31.68 -32.81 -30.40
CA LYS A 118 -32.07 -32.83 -28.97
C LYS A 118 -31.14 -33.69 -28.14
N ARG A 119 -30.76 -34.87 -28.62
CA ARG A 119 -29.84 -35.78 -27.93
C ARG A 119 -28.47 -35.11 -27.73
N THR A 120 -27.91 -34.49 -28.78
CA THR A 120 -26.64 -33.78 -28.67
C THR A 120 -26.74 -32.60 -27.70
N LEU A 121 -27.82 -31.84 -27.75
CA LEU A 121 -28.06 -30.72 -26.85
C LEU A 121 -28.12 -31.18 -25.38
N LEU A 122 -28.81 -32.28 -25.09
CA LEU A 122 -28.87 -32.88 -23.76
C LEU A 122 -27.51 -33.39 -23.28
N THR A 123 -26.72 -34.04 -24.14
CA THR A 123 -25.34 -34.48 -23.76
C THR A 123 -24.41 -33.31 -23.48
N VAL A 124 -24.60 -32.18 -24.17
CA VAL A 124 -23.83 -30.96 -23.89
C VAL A 124 -24.25 -30.41 -22.54
N VAL A 125 -25.55 -30.30 -22.25
CA VAL A 125 -26.02 -29.85 -20.92
C VAL A 125 -25.49 -30.73 -19.81
N GLU A 126 -25.59 -32.06 -19.94
CA GLU A 126 -25.09 -33.03 -18.96
C GLU A 126 -23.60 -32.84 -18.64
N PHE A 127 -22.80 -32.39 -19.60
CA PHE A 127 -21.39 -32.05 -19.35
C PHE A 127 -21.20 -30.73 -18.59
N TRP A 128 -22.10 -29.77 -18.75
CA TRP A 128 -22.02 -28.43 -18.14
C TRP A 128 -22.81 -28.29 -16.83
N SER A 129 -23.79 -29.16 -16.59
CA SER A 129 -24.63 -29.20 -15.39
C SER A 129 -24.28 -30.41 -14.54
N ASP A 130 -23.94 -30.20 -13.27
CA ASP A 130 -23.67 -31.26 -12.30
C ASP A 130 -24.97 -31.84 -11.68
N GLU A 131 -26.13 -31.53 -12.29
CA GLU A 131 -27.46 -31.90 -11.77
C GLU A 131 -27.94 -33.22 -12.38
N GLU A 132 -27.62 -34.34 -11.71
CA GLU A 132 -28.03 -35.70 -12.13
C GLU A 132 -29.55 -35.95 -11.98
N ASP A 133 -30.26 -35.16 -11.16
CA ASP A 133 -31.66 -35.42 -10.77
C ASP A 133 -32.73 -34.64 -11.57
N ALA A 134 -32.33 -33.78 -12.52
CA ALA A 134 -33.28 -32.96 -13.29
C ALA A 134 -34.06 -33.79 -14.33
N THR A 135 -35.36 -33.49 -14.49
CA THR A 135 -36.20 -34.14 -15.52
C THR A 135 -35.75 -33.76 -16.94
N GLU A 136 -36.05 -34.61 -17.94
CA GLU A 136 -35.60 -34.40 -19.32
C GLU A 136 -36.10 -33.07 -19.92
N GLU A 137 -37.28 -32.61 -19.49
CA GLU A 137 -37.87 -31.32 -19.88
C GLU A 137 -37.13 -30.13 -19.26
N GLU A 138 -36.74 -30.23 -17.98
CA GLU A 138 -35.92 -29.22 -17.29
C GLU A 138 -34.50 -29.16 -17.89
N ARG A 139 -33.91 -30.31 -18.22
CA ARG A 139 -32.62 -30.38 -18.91
C ARG A 139 -32.69 -29.73 -20.29
N LEU A 140 -33.79 -29.91 -21.02
CA LEU A 140 -34.02 -29.26 -22.31
C LEU A 140 -34.16 -27.74 -22.19
N GLN A 141 -34.86 -27.24 -21.16
CA GLN A 141 -34.94 -25.79 -20.89
C GLN A 141 -33.57 -25.21 -20.52
N SER A 142 -32.83 -25.88 -19.63
CA SER A 142 -31.45 -25.54 -19.29
C SER A 142 -30.54 -25.53 -20.53
N ALA A 143 -30.80 -26.42 -21.49
CA ALA A 143 -30.10 -26.47 -22.76
C ALA A 143 -30.28 -25.24 -23.64
N PHE A 144 -31.47 -24.65 -23.62
CA PHE A 144 -31.74 -23.40 -24.33
C PHE A 144 -31.14 -22.19 -23.63
N GLU A 145 -30.99 -22.23 -22.31
CA GLU A 145 -30.38 -21.16 -21.50
C GLU A 145 -28.84 -21.26 -21.43
N LEU A 146 -28.28 -22.43 -21.74
CA LEU A 146 -26.86 -22.72 -21.69
C LEU A 146 -25.98 -21.69 -22.42
N PRO A 147 -26.33 -21.18 -23.63
CA PRO A 147 -25.52 -20.17 -24.31
C PRO A 147 -25.40 -18.86 -23.51
N GLU A 148 -26.48 -18.40 -22.89
CA GLU A 148 -26.46 -17.20 -22.04
C GLU A 148 -25.68 -17.46 -20.74
N ASN A 149 -25.85 -18.64 -20.13
CA ASN A 149 -25.09 -19.03 -18.94
C ASN A 149 -23.57 -19.08 -19.23
N ILE A 150 -23.16 -19.62 -20.39
CA ILE A 150 -21.77 -19.62 -20.84
C ILE A 150 -21.27 -18.18 -21.05
N ARG A 151 -22.09 -17.30 -21.63
CA ARG A 151 -21.74 -15.89 -21.82
C ARG A 151 -21.53 -15.17 -20.49
N LEU A 152 -22.46 -15.32 -19.56
CA LEU A 152 -22.37 -14.75 -18.21
C LEU A 152 -21.15 -15.27 -17.44
N GLN A 153 -20.87 -16.58 -17.52
CA GLN A 153 -19.67 -17.15 -16.89
C GLN A 153 -18.39 -16.62 -17.53
N LYS A 154 -18.36 -16.43 -18.84
CA LYS A 154 -17.22 -15.82 -19.53
C LYS A 154 -17.00 -14.38 -19.07
N GLU A 155 -18.06 -13.57 -18.96
CA GLU A 155 -17.99 -12.21 -18.44
C GLU A 155 -17.49 -12.18 -16.99
N ARG A 156 -18.01 -13.08 -16.14
CA ARG A 156 -17.55 -13.25 -14.75
C ARG A 156 -16.07 -13.60 -14.66
N ILE A 157 -15.59 -14.53 -15.48
CA ILE A 157 -14.16 -14.90 -15.53
C ILE A 157 -13.31 -13.70 -15.96
N VAL A 158 -13.78 -12.88 -16.90
CA VAL A 158 -13.06 -11.68 -17.34
C VAL A 158 -12.98 -10.65 -16.20
N GLN A 159 -14.07 -10.43 -15.47
CA GLN A 159 -14.09 -9.53 -14.31
C GLN A 159 -13.15 -10.01 -13.20
N GLN A 160 -13.23 -11.29 -12.82
CA GLN A 160 -12.33 -11.89 -11.82
C GLN A 160 -10.86 -11.82 -12.22
N ARG A 161 -10.56 -11.97 -13.51
CA ARG A 161 -9.19 -11.80 -14.03
C ARG A 161 -8.73 -10.35 -13.94
N ALA A 162 -9.62 -9.38 -14.12
CA ALA A 162 -9.29 -7.97 -13.96
C ALA A 162 -9.00 -7.65 -12.48
N GLU A 163 -9.85 -8.11 -11.56
CA GLU A 163 -9.65 -7.98 -10.11
C GLU A 163 -8.34 -8.63 -9.64
N LEU A 164 -8.05 -9.86 -10.09
CA LEU A 164 -6.80 -10.54 -9.78
C LEU A 164 -5.57 -9.77 -10.26
N LYS A 165 -5.64 -9.15 -11.44
CA LYS A 165 -4.55 -8.31 -11.95
C LYS A 165 -4.36 -7.06 -11.11
N GLU A 166 -5.45 -6.41 -10.69
CA GLU A 166 -5.39 -5.26 -9.80
C GLU A 166 -4.75 -5.62 -8.46
N HIS A 167 -5.19 -6.72 -7.84
CA HIS A 167 -4.60 -7.24 -6.60
C HIS A 167 -3.12 -7.57 -6.76
N TYR A 168 -2.74 -8.22 -7.87
CA TYR A 168 -1.34 -8.54 -8.16
C TYR A 168 -0.47 -7.27 -8.27
N VAL A 169 -0.94 -6.26 -9.00
CA VAL A 169 -0.23 -4.97 -9.12
C VAL A 169 -0.11 -4.30 -7.75
N ARG A 170 -1.17 -4.30 -6.95
CA ARG A 170 -1.15 -3.73 -5.60
C ARG A 170 -0.14 -4.44 -4.69
N THR A 171 -0.11 -5.78 -4.70
CA THR A 171 0.87 -6.55 -3.93
C THR A 171 2.28 -6.28 -4.40
N GLN A 172 2.51 -6.20 -5.71
CA GLN A 172 3.82 -5.88 -6.25
C GLN A 172 4.30 -4.49 -5.82
N ASN A 173 3.42 -3.49 -5.84
CA ASN A 173 3.74 -2.14 -5.37
C ASN A 173 4.08 -2.15 -3.87
N LEU A 174 3.31 -2.84 -3.03
CA LEU A 174 3.61 -2.97 -1.60
C LEU A 174 4.96 -3.65 -1.35
N VAL A 175 5.31 -4.67 -2.12
CA VAL A 175 6.62 -5.34 -2.01
C VAL A 175 7.75 -4.38 -2.40
N ASN A 176 7.56 -3.60 -3.47
CA ASN A 176 8.54 -2.58 -3.86
C ASN A 176 8.69 -1.51 -2.78
N ASP A 177 7.59 -1.00 -2.23
CA ASP A 177 7.60 -0.03 -1.14
C ASP A 177 8.35 -0.57 0.09
N ILE A 178 8.10 -1.83 0.47
CA ILE A 178 8.82 -2.48 1.57
C ILE A 178 10.33 -2.56 1.28
N ASN A 179 10.69 -2.96 0.05
CA ASN A 179 12.08 -3.07 -0.37
C ASN A 179 12.81 -1.72 -0.43
N GLU A 180 12.08 -0.61 -0.62
CA GLU A 180 12.65 0.75 -0.58
C GLU A 180 12.70 1.34 0.84
N ILE A 181 11.66 1.11 1.64
CA ILE A 181 11.56 1.66 3.00
C ILE A 181 12.54 0.99 3.95
N HIS A 182 12.74 -0.33 3.83
CA HIS A 182 13.61 -1.09 4.71
C HIS A 182 15.07 -0.57 4.72
N PRO A 183 15.79 -0.46 3.58
CA PRO A 183 17.16 0.04 3.57
C PRO A 183 17.24 1.49 4.05
N ARG A 184 16.25 2.33 3.71
CA ARG A 184 16.22 3.71 4.20
C ARG A 184 16.08 3.78 5.72
N LEU A 185 15.25 2.93 6.31
CA LEU A 185 15.10 2.86 7.76
C LEU A 185 16.38 2.35 8.43
N GLU A 186 17.03 1.34 7.84
CA GLU A 186 18.31 0.80 8.29
C GLU A 186 19.41 1.87 8.26
N GLU A 187 19.54 2.62 7.17
CA GLU A 187 20.47 3.74 7.05
C GLU A 187 20.20 4.82 8.11
N VAL A 188 18.93 5.19 8.32
CA VAL A 188 18.55 6.16 9.35
C VAL A 188 18.91 5.65 10.75
N LEU A 189 18.69 4.36 11.01
CA LEU A 189 19.04 3.75 12.29
C LEU A 189 20.57 3.72 12.50
N ILE A 190 21.34 3.33 11.48
CA ILE A 190 22.81 3.34 11.53
C ILE A 190 23.31 4.78 11.76
N ASN A 191 22.75 5.75 11.06
CA ASN A 191 23.10 7.16 11.24
C ASN A 191 22.76 7.66 12.65
N ALA A 192 21.61 7.28 13.20
CA ALA A 192 21.24 7.63 14.58
C ALA A 192 22.18 6.95 15.59
N LEU A 193 22.51 5.68 15.40
CA LEU A 193 23.42 4.91 16.28
C LEU A 193 24.87 5.38 16.18
N THR A 194 25.31 5.92 15.05
CA THR A 194 26.67 6.45 14.90
C THR A 194 26.79 7.88 15.43
N THR A 195 25.74 8.69 15.34
CA THR A 195 25.79 10.12 15.72
C THR A 195 25.39 10.40 17.17
N LEU A 196 24.37 9.72 17.70
CA LEU A 196 23.80 10.04 19.02
C LEU A 196 24.71 9.62 20.19
N PRO A 197 25.28 8.39 20.22
CA PRO A 197 26.15 7.95 21.31
C PRO A 197 27.39 8.80 21.54
N PRO A 198 28.17 9.24 20.52
CA PRO A 198 29.35 10.07 20.77
C PRO A 198 28.99 11.43 21.35
N ILE A 199 27.88 12.04 20.95
CA ILE A 199 27.41 13.32 21.52
C ILE A 199 27.03 13.15 22.99
N LEU A 200 26.28 12.09 23.30
CA LEU A 200 25.88 11.79 24.68
C LEU A 200 27.09 11.43 25.55
N ASN A 201 28.03 10.66 25.03
CA ASN A 201 29.25 10.28 25.73
C ASN A 201 30.16 11.49 25.96
N ALA A 202 30.34 12.37 24.98
CA ALA A 202 31.08 13.61 25.15
C ALA A 202 30.46 14.50 26.25
N SER A 203 29.13 14.62 26.28
CA SER A 203 28.42 15.34 27.35
C SER A 203 28.61 14.68 28.72
N ARG A 204 28.56 13.35 28.81
CA ARG A 204 28.79 12.60 30.06
C ARG A 204 30.22 12.77 30.56
N VAL A 205 31.21 12.69 29.67
CA VAL A 205 32.63 12.91 29.99
C VAL A 205 32.83 14.33 30.50
N ALA A 206 32.35 15.35 29.77
CA ALA A 206 32.47 16.75 30.21
C ALA A 206 31.81 16.99 31.59
N LYS A 207 30.67 16.35 31.88
CA LYS A 207 30.03 16.40 33.21
C LYS A 207 30.87 15.73 34.29
N ALA A 208 31.45 14.56 33.98
CA ALA A 208 32.33 13.85 34.90
C ALA A 208 33.59 14.68 35.22
N ASP A 209 34.17 15.33 34.22
CA ASP A 209 35.34 16.21 34.38
C ASP A 209 35.01 17.43 35.24
N VAL A 210 33.87 18.08 35.02
CA VAL A 210 33.40 19.20 35.86
C VAL A 210 33.20 18.75 37.31
N LEU A 211 32.61 17.57 37.53
CA LEU A 211 32.43 17.02 38.88
C LEU A 211 33.78 16.70 39.54
N SER A 212 34.70 16.07 38.80
CA SER A 212 36.05 15.78 39.27
C SER A 212 36.81 17.06 39.66
N MET A 213 36.83 18.07 38.78
CA MET A 213 37.43 19.38 39.06
C MET A 213 36.77 20.08 40.25
N THR A 214 35.46 19.94 40.41
CA THR A 214 34.74 20.50 41.57
C THR A 214 35.17 19.80 42.87
N ILE A 215 35.29 18.48 42.85
CA ILE A 215 35.77 17.69 43.99
C ILE A 215 37.21 18.10 44.34
N GLU A 216 38.10 18.17 43.37
CA GLU A 216 39.49 18.61 43.56
C GLU A 216 39.55 20.04 44.13
N THR A 217 38.77 20.96 43.58
CA THR A 217 38.69 22.34 44.06
C THR A 217 38.19 22.40 45.51
N CYS A 218 37.19 21.59 45.86
CA CYS A 218 36.70 21.47 47.23
C CYS A 218 37.76 20.88 48.17
N LEU A 219 38.52 19.87 47.74
CA LEU A 219 39.62 19.30 48.51
C LEU A 219 40.77 20.30 48.71
N LEU A 220 41.11 21.09 47.69
CA LEU A 220 42.09 22.19 47.79
C LEU A 220 41.61 23.30 48.72
N ARG A 221 40.32 23.64 48.69
CA ARG A 221 39.72 24.60 49.63
C ARG A 221 39.78 24.06 51.07
N LEU A 222 39.46 22.79 51.27
CA LEU A 222 39.49 22.14 52.58
C LEU A 222 40.92 22.06 53.12
N SER A 223 41.90 21.72 52.28
CA SER A 223 43.32 21.69 52.67
C SER A 223 43.83 23.09 53.02
N LEU A 224 43.42 24.13 52.28
CA LEU A 224 43.72 25.52 52.60
C LEU A 224 43.10 25.97 53.93
N ILE A 225 41.83 25.63 54.17
CA ILE A 225 41.16 25.92 55.44
C ILE A 225 41.88 25.22 56.58
N ARG A 226 42.24 23.94 56.42
CA ARG A 226 43.01 23.18 57.40
C ARG A 226 44.37 23.83 57.68
N ALA A 227 45.11 24.23 56.65
CA ALA A 227 46.40 24.90 56.81
C ALA A 227 46.25 26.25 57.52
N ARG A 228 45.27 27.07 57.15
CA ARG A 228 44.98 28.35 57.82
C ARG A 228 44.57 28.17 59.27
N ALA A 229 43.73 27.18 59.56
CA ALA A 229 43.35 26.84 60.93
C ALA A 229 44.57 26.39 61.73
N HIS A 230 45.42 25.53 61.16
CA HIS A 230 46.65 25.09 61.81
C HIS A 230 47.59 26.27 62.11
N THR A 231 47.83 27.17 61.15
CA THR A 231 48.65 28.36 61.36
C THR A 231 48.03 29.33 62.37
N ALA A 232 46.71 29.49 62.36
CA ALA A 232 46.01 30.35 63.32
C ALA A 232 46.08 29.81 64.75
N LEU A 233 46.01 28.48 64.92
CA LEU A 233 46.01 27.81 66.23
C LEU A 233 47.41 27.56 66.77
N TYR A 234 48.33 27.07 65.93
CA TYR A 234 49.66 26.62 66.34
C TYR A 234 50.79 27.53 65.88
N GLY A 235 50.57 28.38 64.86
CA GLY A 235 51.61 29.28 64.31
C GLY A 235 51.83 30.57 65.10
N ARG A 236 51.06 30.81 66.17
CA ARG A 236 51.22 31.97 67.07
C ARG A 236 51.61 31.52 68.48
N THR A 237 52.82 31.01 68.65
CA THR A 237 53.46 30.98 69.97
C THR A 237 53.89 32.40 70.30
N SER A 238 53.09 33.12 71.11
CA SER A 238 53.48 34.43 71.61
C SER A 238 54.70 34.29 72.49
N SER A 239 55.84 34.86 72.08
CA SER A 239 57.08 34.87 72.87
C SER A 239 56.91 35.48 74.27
N LYS A 240 55.85 36.28 74.48
CA LYS A 240 55.58 36.96 75.75
C LYS A 240 54.74 36.14 76.75
N ASN A 241 53.96 35.14 76.32
CA ASN A 241 53.06 34.36 77.19
C ASN A 241 52.91 32.92 76.66
N PRO A 242 53.76 31.96 77.08
CA PRO A 242 53.68 30.57 76.65
C PRO A 242 52.44 29.83 77.21
N ASP A 243 51.86 30.31 78.32
CA ASP A 243 50.73 29.67 79.01
C ASP A 243 49.35 30.10 78.49
N ALA A 244 49.30 30.94 77.44
CA ALA A 244 48.04 31.28 76.79
C ALA A 244 47.50 30.05 76.05
N THR A 245 46.74 29.23 76.79
CA THR A 245 46.22 27.93 76.37
C THR A 245 45.43 28.03 75.06
N MET A 246 45.67 27.10 74.14
CA MET A 246 44.98 26.95 72.84
C MET A 246 43.45 27.10 72.93
N SER A 247 42.84 26.62 74.01
CA SER A 247 41.41 26.75 74.30
C SER A 247 40.95 28.21 74.41
N ARG A 248 41.75 29.10 75.02
CA ARG A 248 41.42 30.53 75.15
C ARG A 248 41.53 31.27 73.83
N ALA A 249 42.52 30.92 73.01
CA ALA A 249 42.65 31.45 71.65
C ALA A 249 41.46 31.01 70.75
N LEU A 250 41.02 29.76 70.88
CA LEU A 250 39.82 29.24 70.19
C LEU A 250 38.56 29.99 70.59
N VAL A 251 38.33 30.23 71.89
CA VAL A 251 37.16 30.98 72.37
C VAL A 251 37.17 32.41 71.83
N VAL A 252 38.31 33.10 71.83
CA VAL A 252 38.42 34.47 71.29
C VAL A 252 38.21 34.50 69.77
N ALA A 253 38.78 33.54 69.04
CA ALA A 253 38.61 33.44 67.60
C ALA A 253 37.15 33.12 67.21
N HIS A 254 36.51 32.20 67.94
CA HIS A 254 35.10 31.87 67.77
C HIS A 254 34.21 33.07 68.06
N GLY A 255 34.46 33.80 69.16
CA GLY A 255 33.74 35.03 69.47
C GLY A 255 33.86 36.09 68.36
N LYS A 256 35.06 36.26 67.78
CA LYS A 256 35.27 37.19 66.66
C LYS A 256 34.56 36.75 65.38
N LEU A 257 34.53 35.45 65.08
CA LEU A 257 33.81 34.90 63.93
C LEU A 257 32.29 35.03 64.09
N ALA A 258 31.76 34.71 65.27
CA ALA A 258 30.35 34.87 65.58
C ALA A 258 29.91 36.33 65.45
N ALA A 259 30.70 37.28 65.95
CA ALA A 259 30.43 38.71 65.79
C ALA A 259 30.37 39.12 64.31
N LYS A 260 31.36 38.69 63.50
CA LYS A 260 31.34 38.96 62.04
C LYS A 260 30.16 38.32 61.32
N GLN A 261 29.74 37.12 61.75
CA GLN A 261 28.58 36.46 61.17
C GLN A 261 27.29 37.22 61.48
N HIS A 262 27.19 37.79 62.68
CA HIS A 262 26.07 38.66 63.03
C HIS A 262 26.05 39.93 62.18
N THR A 263 27.19 40.62 62.01
CA THR A 263 27.24 41.83 61.17
C THR A 263 26.87 41.53 59.71
N GLN A 264 27.35 40.41 59.15
CA GLN A 264 27.00 40.00 57.79
C GLN A 264 25.50 39.72 57.63
N ARG A 265 24.86 39.06 58.59
CA ARG A 265 23.41 38.84 58.56
C ARG A 265 22.60 40.14 58.66
N GLU A 266 23.12 41.13 59.38
CA GLU A 266 22.49 42.45 59.44
C GLU A 266 22.62 43.19 58.12
N GLU A 267 23.80 43.15 57.48
CA GLU A 267 24.04 43.68 56.14
C GLU A 267 23.13 43.01 55.10
N GLU A 268 23.02 41.67 55.11
CA GLU A 268 22.12 40.91 54.23
C GLU A 268 20.67 41.37 54.40
N ARG A 269 20.17 41.49 55.64
CA ARG A 269 18.81 41.99 55.91
C ARG A 269 18.59 43.41 55.41
N VAL A 270 19.60 44.27 55.43
CA VAL A 270 19.51 45.63 54.89
C VAL A 270 19.43 45.57 53.36
N LEU A 271 20.25 44.75 52.72
CA LEU A 271 20.23 44.56 51.27
C LEU A 271 18.91 43.95 50.79
N ASP A 272 18.39 42.93 51.49
CA ASP A 272 17.10 42.32 51.17
C ASP A 272 15.96 43.35 51.22
N ARG A 273 15.96 44.24 52.22
CA ARG A 273 15.00 45.36 52.28
C ARG A 273 15.15 46.32 51.10
N GLN A 274 16.39 46.64 50.72
CA GLN A 274 16.64 47.50 49.55
C GLN A 274 16.14 46.83 48.27
N ILE A 275 16.36 45.53 48.10
CA ILE A 275 15.84 44.76 46.96
C ILE A 275 14.32 44.79 46.96
N GLU A 276 13.66 44.55 48.09
CA GLU A 276 12.20 44.66 48.19
C GLU A 276 11.70 46.07 47.85
N GLU A 277 12.41 47.13 48.27
CA GLU A 277 12.08 48.51 47.92
C GLU A 277 12.22 48.76 46.41
N TYR A 278 13.28 48.25 45.78
CA TYR A 278 13.46 48.35 44.33
C TYR A 278 12.42 47.52 43.56
N GLU A 279 12.08 46.32 44.02
CA GLU A 279 11.01 45.50 43.45
C GLU A 279 9.66 46.19 43.58
N ARG A 280 9.37 46.83 44.71
CA ARG A 280 8.16 47.65 44.89
C ARG A 280 8.16 48.86 43.95
N LEU A 281 9.29 49.56 43.80
CA LEU A 281 9.41 50.70 42.90
C LEU A 281 9.22 50.28 41.43
N LEU A 282 9.80 49.14 41.04
CA LEU A 282 9.58 48.52 39.74
C LEU A 282 8.11 48.14 39.55
N SER A 283 7.46 47.56 40.56
CA SER A 283 6.04 47.22 40.51
C SER A 283 5.12 48.46 40.40
N LEU A 284 5.55 49.60 40.93
CA LEU A 284 4.84 50.89 40.82
C LEU A 284 5.05 51.54 39.43
N VAL A 285 6.24 51.42 38.85
CA VAL A 285 6.55 51.93 37.50
C VAL A 285 5.91 51.05 36.42
N ASP A 286 5.81 49.74 36.65
CA ASP A 286 5.05 48.85 35.77
C ASP A 286 3.52 48.97 36.00
N GLY A 287 3.02 49.26 37.20
CA GLY A 287 1.57 49.26 37.43
C GLY A 287 0.92 47.90 37.14
N ARG A 288 -0.41 47.82 37.25
CA ARG A 288 -1.15 46.54 37.20
C ARG A 288 -1.06 45.80 35.87
N ASP A 289 -0.67 46.50 34.80
CA ASP A 289 -0.41 45.99 33.45
C ASP A 289 0.80 46.73 32.84
N GLY A 290 2.00 46.38 33.29
CA GLY A 290 3.23 47.09 32.93
C GLY A 290 3.70 46.91 31.51
N GLY A 291 3.89 48.05 30.85
CA GLY A 291 4.43 48.15 29.50
C GLY A 291 5.80 47.48 29.36
N PHE A 292 6.62 47.40 30.42
CA PHE A 292 7.90 46.68 30.34
C PHE A 292 7.70 45.16 30.34
N ALA A 293 6.81 44.64 31.19
CA ALA A 293 6.43 43.22 31.15
C ALA A 293 5.79 42.85 29.80
N GLN A 294 5.00 43.76 29.22
CA GLN A 294 4.46 43.59 27.86
C GLN A 294 5.56 43.63 26.80
N VAL A 295 6.52 44.56 26.87
CA VAL A 295 7.68 44.60 25.95
C VAL A 295 8.56 43.36 26.08
N VAL A 296 8.75 42.81 27.28
CA VAL A 296 9.48 41.55 27.48
C VAL A 296 8.70 40.37 26.92
N LYS A 297 7.38 40.32 27.11
CA LYS A 297 6.50 39.31 26.51
C LYS A 297 6.48 39.41 24.99
N ASP A 298 6.37 40.62 24.43
CA ASP A 298 6.39 40.88 23.00
C ASP A 298 7.75 40.52 22.41
N ARG A 299 8.86 40.84 23.08
CA ARG A 299 10.20 40.44 22.66
C ARG A 299 10.41 38.93 22.75
N ALA A 300 9.87 38.26 23.77
CA ALA A 300 9.91 36.80 23.90
C ALA A 300 9.10 36.14 22.78
N ARG A 301 7.92 36.70 22.47
CA ARG A 301 7.04 36.25 21.38
C ARG A 301 7.68 36.43 20.01
N VAL A 302 8.24 37.61 19.71
CA VAL A 302 8.97 37.86 18.46
C VAL A 302 10.15 36.90 18.33
N ARG A 303 10.84 36.57 19.43
CA ARG A 303 11.91 35.56 19.41
C ARG A 303 11.40 34.15 19.12
N SER A 304 10.27 33.74 19.69
CA SER A 304 9.71 32.42 19.39
C SER A 304 9.23 32.34 17.95
N GLU A 305 8.52 33.37 17.46
CA GLU A 305 8.03 33.44 16.08
C GLU A 305 9.19 33.48 15.08
N THR A 306 10.25 34.25 15.35
CA THR A 306 11.45 34.25 14.49
C THR A 306 12.21 32.93 14.54
N GLN A 307 12.23 32.22 15.66
CA GLN A 307 12.81 30.87 15.73
C GLN A 307 11.97 29.83 14.99
N GLU A 308 10.65 29.93 15.06
CA GLU A 308 9.71 29.07 14.34
C GLU A 308 9.79 29.31 12.84
N CYS A 309 9.79 30.58 12.41
CA CYS A 309 10.10 30.99 11.04
C CYS A 309 11.46 30.44 10.58
N LYS A 310 12.52 30.52 11.40
CA LYS A 310 13.82 29.90 11.10
C LYS A 310 13.79 28.37 11.06
N ARG A 311 12.86 27.70 11.75
CA ARG A 311 12.67 26.24 11.66
C ARG A 311 11.91 25.88 10.40
N ASP A 312 10.88 26.63 10.06
CA ASP A 312 10.07 26.41 8.86
C ASP A 312 10.85 26.73 7.59
N LEU A 313 11.64 27.80 7.60
CA LEU A 313 12.57 28.09 6.51
C LEU A 313 13.59 26.95 6.33
N ARG A 314 14.11 26.36 7.43
CA ARG A 314 14.95 25.16 7.34
C ARG A 314 14.20 23.94 6.79
N ARG A 315 12.91 23.76 7.13
CA ARG A 315 12.06 22.69 6.56
C ARG A 315 11.81 22.89 5.07
N LEU A 316 11.76 24.14 4.61
CA LEU A 316 11.64 24.52 3.19
C LEU A 316 12.99 24.51 2.44
N GLY A 317 14.06 24.02 3.07
CA GLY A 317 15.38 23.92 2.44
C GLY A 317 16.17 25.24 2.40
N TRP A 318 15.72 26.28 3.11
CA TRP A 318 16.48 27.51 3.24
C TRP A 318 17.56 27.37 4.32
N THR A 319 18.78 27.06 3.88
CA THR A 319 20.01 27.18 4.66
C THR A 319 20.49 28.63 4.53
N GLY A 320 19.95 29.50 5.37
CA GLY A 320 20.26 30.93 5.34
C GLY A 320 21.75 31.19 5.57
N ASP A 321 22.43 31.61 4.52
CA ASP A 321 23.63 32.46 4.59
C ASP A 321 23.22 33.92 4.83
#